data_AF-A0A7X7E242-F1
#
_entry.id   AF-A0A7X7E242-F1
#
_cell.length_a   1.000
_cell.length_b   1.000
_cell.length_c   1.000
_cell.angle_alpha   90.00
_cell.angle_beta   90.00
_cell.angle_gamma   90.00
#
_symmetry.space_group_name_H-M   'P 1'
#
loop_
_entity.id
_entity.type
_entity.pdbx_description
1 polymer ?
#
loop_
_entity_poly.entity_id
_entity_poly.type
_entity_poly.pdbx_seq_one_letter_code
_entity_poly.pdbx_strand_id
1 'polypeptide(L)'
;YDAAVASDEIGLSDLIRFVNLEPVRQGLCTLDQLDHSSLSGHSIILGNKKSTFIDRQSILKQFKTATPKDSYRDFVRDGFPDREDDEIVKLIREANSGSGKQFVLGDAEFIKKIHQINENRYTQVKRHISENMQLEKLHRKINEFLCLEKDELLSQGRQNVKSTARELFAHIATKRFDFTNAEVARYLRVCNSAVSRMISRFENIIEEEYLKTELELLFSGDEESIPT
;
A
#
# COMPACT_ATOMS: atom_id res chain seq x y z
N TYR A 1 -4.81 -5.55 3.32
CA TYR A 1 -3.76 -4.53 3.32
C TYR A 1 -3.03 -4.73 4.61
N ASP A 2 -1.78 -5.17 4.57
CA ASP A 2 -1.02 -5.44 5.79
C ASP A 2 -0.02 -4.30 5.93
N ALA A 3 -0.34 -3.36 6.83
CA ALA A 3 0.45 -2.16 7.09
C ALA A 3 0.56 -1.95 8.60
N ALA A 4 1.76 -1.65 9.06
CA ALA A 4 2.03 -1.27 10.44
C ALA A 4 2.44 0.20 10.47
N VAL A 5 1.89 0.96 11.42
CA VAL A 5 2.24 2.36 11.68
C VAL A 5 2.72 2.44 13.11
N ALA A 6 3.87 3.07 13.34
CA ALA A 6 4.41 3.28 14.68
C ALA A 6 4.71 4.76 14.90
N SER A 7 4.57 5.22 16.14
CA SER A 7 5.03 6.55 16.54
C SER A 7 6.55 6.53 16.77
N ASP A 8 7.20 7.68 16.56
CA ASP A 8 8.66 7.81 16.76
C ASP A 8 9.10 7.48 18.19
N GLU A 9 8.22 7.71 19.17
CA GLU A 9 8.49 7.52 20.60
C GLU A 9 8.22 6.09 21.08
N ILE A 10 7.33 5.35 20.41
CA ILE A 10 6.85 4.03 20.85
C ILE A 10 6.82 3.06 19.67
N GLY A 11 7.73 2.09 19.69
CA GLY A 11 7.71 0.93 18.81
C GLY A 11 8.25 1.13 17.40
N LEU A 12 8.61 2.36 16.98
CA LEU A 12 9.21 2.57 15.66
C LEU A 12 10.58 1.91 15.52
N SER A 13 11.46 2.05 16.51
CA SER A 13 12.77 1.40 16.50
C SER A 13 12.63 -0.13 16.43
N ASP A 14 11.74 -0.71 17.24
CA ASP A 14 11.47 -2.15 17.25
C ASP A 14 10.87 -2.64 15.93
N LEU A 15 9.94 -1.90 15.34
CA LEU A 15 9.39 -2.20 14.02
C LEU A 15 10.48 -2.17 12.94
N ILE A 16 11.33 -1.13 12.95
CA ILE A 16 12.47 -1.01 12.03
C ILE A 16 13.42 -2.20 12.21
N ARG A 17 13.78 -2.55 13.44
CA ARG A 17 14.64 -3.70 13.75
C ARG A 17 14.02 -5.01 13.26
N PHE A 18 12.74 -5.24 13.55
CA PHE A 18 12.03 -6.41 13.10
C PHE A 18 12.08 -6.50 11.57
N VAL A 19 11.60 -5.49 10.84
CA VAL A 19 11.57 -5.54 9.37
C VAL A 19 12.96 -5.76 8.77
N ASN A 20 13.99 -5.12 9.33
CA ASN A 20 15.34 -5.21 8.78
C ASN A 20 16.05 -6.54 9.04
N LEU A 21 15.68 -7.27 10.09
CA LEU A 21 16.20 -8.61 10.39
C LEU A 21 15.50 -9.74 9.62
N GLU A 22 14.40 -9.46 8.93
CA GLU A 22 13.62 -10.49 8.23
C GLU A 22 14.45 -11.34 7.25
N PRO A 23 15.35 -10.76 6.42
CA PRO A 23 16.19 -11.57 5.53
C PRO A 23 17.12 -12.53 6.28
N VAL A 24 17.58 -12.15 7.48
CA VAL A 24 18.44 -13.00 8.32
C VAL A 24 17.63 -14.14 8.92
N ARG A 25 16.40 -13.86 9.40
CA ARG A 25 15.50 -14.89 9.93
C ARG A 25 15.08 -15.91 8.89
N GLN A 26 14.90 -15.48 7.65
CA GLN A 26 14.60 -16.36 6.51
C GLN A 26 15.83 -17.12 6.00
N GLY A 27 17.02 -16.89 6.58
CA GLY A 27 18.26 -17.52 6.13
C GLY A 27 18.74 -17.03 4.76
N LEU A 28 18.22 -15.92 4.25
CA LEU A 28 18.59 -15.36 2.95
C LEU A 28 19.93 -14.63 2.98
N CYS A 29 20.33 -14.11 4.13
CA CYS A 29 21.68 -13.61 4.37
C CYS A 29 22.08 -13.77 5.84
N THR A 30 23.38 -13.71 6.11
CA THR A 30 23.91 -13.66 7.49
C THR A 30 23.82 -12.25 8.07
N LEU A 31 23.97 -12.12 9.40
CA LEU A 31 24.09 -10.81 10.06
C LEU A 31 25.24 -9.96 9.49
N ASP A 32 26.35 -10.59 9.09
CA ASP A 32 27.50 -9.89 8.51
C ASP A 32 27.21 -9.36 7.11
N GLN A 33 26.41 -10.09 6.32
CA GLN A 33 25.99 -9.66 4.98
C GLN A 33 24.91 -8.58 5.01
N LEU A 34 24.18 -8.43 6.13
CA LEU A 34 23.01 -7.55 6.21
C LEU A 34 23.34 -6.09 5.88
N ASP A 35 24.49 -5.59 6.33
CA ASP A 35 24.94 -4.19 6.12
C ASP A 35 24.98 -3.78 4.64
N HIS A 36 25.15 -4.74 3.73
CA HIS A 36 25.26 -4.50 2.28
C HIS A 36 24.09 -5.10 1.48
N SER A 37 23.16 -5.79 2.16
CA SER A 37 22.04 -6.49 1.53
C SER A 37 21.02 -5.53 0.91
N SER A 38 20.41 -5.93 -0.22
CA SER A 38 19.23 -5.25 -0.82
C SER A 38 17.90 -5.84 -0.35
N LEU A 39 17.94 -6.86 0.52
CA LEU A 39 16.75 -7.58 0.94
C LEU A 39 15.94 -6.81 2.01
N SER A 40 16.50 -5.74 2.58
CA SER A 40 15.82 -4.86 3.52
C SER A 40 16.33 -3.41 3.41
N GLY A 41 15.71 -2.50 4.16
CA GLY A 41 16.09 -1.09 4.25
C GLY A 41 17.41 -0.84 5.00
N HIS A 42 18.00 -1.86 5.61
CA HIS A 42 19.12 -1.73 6.54
C HIS A 42 20.34 -1.05 5.91
N SER A 43 20.72 -1.51 4.71
CA SER A 43 21.85 -0.94 3.97
C SER A 43 21.61 0.52 3.54
N ILE A 44 20.36 0.92 3.33
CA ILE A 44 19.98 2.31 3.03
C ILE A 44 20.12 3.17 4.29
N ILE A 45 19.66 2.68 5.45
CA ILE A 45 19.76 3.40 6.73
C ILE A 45 21.23 3.60 7.13
N LEU A 46 22.10 2.61 6.89
CA LEU A 46 23.56 2.74 7.06
C LEU A 46 24.22 3.65 6.02
N GLY A 47 23.59 3.81 4.85
CA GLY A 47 24.07 4.66 3.76
C GLY A 47 24.93 3.95 2.74
N ASN A 48 24.94 2.63 2.76
CA ASN A 48 25.62 1.78 1.78
C ASN A 48 24.82 1.74 0.46
N LYS A 49 23.53 2.10 0.48
CA LYS A 49 22.66 2.25 -0.69
C LYS A 49 21.84 3.54 -0.62
N LYS A 50 21.31 3.98 -1.77
CA LYS A 50 20.45 5.17 -1.90
C LYS A 50 18.99 4.74 -2.13
N SER A 51 18.06 5.49 -1.55
CA SER A 51 16.62 5.38 -1.81
C SER A 51 15.94 6.69 -1.47
N THR A 52 14.90 7.06 -2.22
CA THR A 52 14.03 8.21 -1.93
C THR A 52 12.88 7.85 -0.98
N PHE A 53 12.62 6.56 -0.75
CA PHE A 53 11.50 6.10 0.07
C PHE A 53 11.80 6.00 1.56
N ILE A 54 13.08 5.94 1.95
CA ILE A 54 13.50 5.80 3.36
C ILE A 54 14.18 7.09 3.80
N ASP A 55 13.53 7.82 4.72
CA ASP A 55 14.16 8.94 5.42
C ASP A 55 15.10 8.42 6.52
N ARG A 56 16.34 8.15 6.11
CA ARG A 56 17.37 7.70 7.05
C ARG A 56 17.69 8.72 8.14
N GLN A 57 17.51 10.02 7.89
CA GLN A 57 17.90 11.03 8.87
C GLN A 57 16.95 11.00 10.06
N SER A 58 15.65 10.88 9.80
CA SER A 58 14.64 10.74 10.85
C SER A 58 14.83 9.48 11.69
N ILE A 59 15.22 8.36 11.07
CA ILE A 59 15.55 7.11 11.79
C ILE A 59 16.80 7.29 12.67
N LEU A 60 17.90 7.80 12.09
CA LEU A 60 19.17 7.93 12.82
C LEU A 60 19.09 8.95 13.97
N LYS A 61 18.21 9.94 13.90
CA LYS A 61 17.97 10.92 14.99
C LYS A 61 17.48 10.27 16.29
N GLN A 62 16.89 9.07 16.23
CA GLN A 62 16.47 8.34 17.44
C GLN A 62 17.68 7.85 18.26
N PHE A 63 18.83 7.64 17.63
CA PHE A 63 20.06 7.18 18.26
C PHE A 63 20.92 8.37 18.70
N LYS A 64 20.62 8.92 19.88
CA LYS A 64 21.25 10.12 20.46
C LYS A 64 22.69 9.85 20.97
N THR A 65 23.57 9.40 20.08
CA THR A 65 24.98 9.08 20.36
C THR A 65 25.92 9.82 19.40
N ALA A 66 27.22 9.80 19.69
CA ALA A 66 28.24 10.36 18.80
C ALA A 66 28.35 9.59 17.47
N THR A 67 27.92 8.33 17.45
CA THR A 67 27.95 7.44 16.28
C THR A 67 26.57 6.80 16.03
N PRO A 68 25.56 7.58 15.60
CA PRO A 68 24.17 7.10 15.44
C PRO A 68 24.03 5.90 14.51
N LYS A 69 24.89 5.80 13.48
CA LYS A 69 24.90 4.66 12.54
C LYS A 69 25.34 3.36 13.22
N ASP A 70 26.39 3.43 14.02
CA ASP A 70 26.93 2.27 14.72
C ASP A 70 25.95 1.84 15.82
N SER A 71 25.37 2.81 16.54
CA SER A 71 24.32 2.53 17.52
C SER A 71 23.06 1.91 16.89
N TYR A 72 22.62 2.39 15.72
CA TYR A 72 21.55 1.75 14.95
C TYR A 72 21.92 0.34 14.52
N ARG A 73 23.14 0.14 14.00
CA ARG A 73 23.64 -1.15 13.55
C ARG A 73 23.63 -2.17 14.69
N ASP A 74 24.17 -1.80 15.83
CA ASP A 74 24.24 -2.66 17.01
C ASP A 74 22.85 -2.96 17.56
N PHE A 75 21.96 -1.95 17.61
CA PHE A 75 20.57 -2.13 17.99
C PHE A 75 19.83 -3.15 17.11
N VAL A 76 20.02 -3.08 15.78
CA VAL A 76 19.42 -4.07 14.87
C VAL A 76 20.00 -5.46 15.12
N ARG A 77 21.32 -5.58 15.30
CA ARG A 77 21.98 -6.87 15.52
C ARG A 77 21.62 -7.53 16.85
N ASP A 78 21.41 -6.73 17.91
CA ASP A 78 20.96 -7.21 19.23
C ASP A 78 19.55 -7.83 19.21
N GLY A 79 18.76 -7.53 18.17
CA GLY A 79 17.44 -8.13 17.97
C GLY A 79 17.45 -9.57 17.44
N PHE A 80 18.63 -10.14 17.15
CA PHE A 80 18.75 -11.51 16.65
C PHE A 80 19.49 -12.40 17.68
N PRO A 81 18.97 -13.59 18.02
CA PRO A 81 17.69 -14.16 17.58
C PRO A 81 16.49 -13.47 18.25
N ASP A 82 15.29 -13.68 17.69
CA ASP A 82 14.05 -13.19 18.28
C ASP A 82 13.89 -13.74 19.71
N ARG A 83 13.42 -12.90 20.64
CA ARG A 83 13.07 -13.30 22.00
C ARG A 83 11.59 -13.71 22.05
N GLU A 84 11.27 -14.79 22.76
CA GLU A 84 9.89 -15.33 22.83
C GLU A 84 8.90 -14.39 23.55
N ASP A 85 9.40 -13.50 24.41
CA ASP A 85 8.64 -12.57 25.24
C ASP A 85 8.50 -11.16 24.63
N ASP A 86 8.96 -10.94 23.40
CA ASP A 86 8.83 -9.64 22.73
C ASP A 86 7.39 -9.46 22.18
N GLU A 87 6.55 -8.78 22.96
CA GLU A 87 5.16 -8.49 22.62
C GLU A 87 5.01 -7.72 21.30
N ILE A 88 5.98 -6.85 20.94
CA ILE A 88 5.94 -6.11 19.68
C ILE A 88 6.18 -7.05 18.50
N VAL A 89 7.14 -7.98 18.64
CA VAL A 89 7.39 -9.03 17.63
C VAL A 89 6.16 -9.91 17.43
N LYS A 90 5.45 -10.28 18.51
CA LYS A 90 4.19 -11.04 18.42
C LYS A 90 3.12 -10.27 17.64
N LEU A 91 2.91 -8.99 17.96
CA LEU A 91 1.95 -8.13 17.27
C LEU A 91 2.27 -7.99 15.78
N ILE A 92 3.53 -7.81 15.42
CA ILE A 92 3.93 -7.68 14.00
C ILE A 92 3.74 -9.01 13.26
N ARG A 93 4.04 -10.16 13.89
CA ARG A 93 3.77 -11.48 13.30
C ARG A 93 2.28 -11.71 13.10
N GLU A 94 1.43 -11.27 14.03
CA GLU A 94 -0.02 -11.30 13.87
C GLU A 94 -0.48 -10.41 12.71
N ALA A 95 0.13 -9.23 12.54
CA ALA A 95 -0.12 -8.35 11.38
C ALA A 95 0.19 -9.04 10.05
N ASN A 96 1.28 -9.80 9.99
CA ASN A 96 1.71 -10.51 8.79
C ASN A 96 0.94 -11.82 8.53
N SER A 97 0.00 -12.21 9.40
CA SER A 97 -0.81 -13.43 9.23
C SER A 97 -1.86 -13.35 8.11
N GLY A 98 -1.96 -12.23 7.40
CA GLY A 98 -2.92 -12.03 6.30
C GLY A 98 -4.34 -11.72 6.78
N SER A 99 -4.50 -11.30 8.03
CA SER A 99 -5.79 -10.90 8.61
C SER A 99 -6.33 -9.58 8.01
N GLY A 100 -5.51 -8.82 7.28
CA GLY A 100 -5.88 -7.52 6.72
C GLY A 100 -6.08 -6.42 7.76
N LYS A 101 -5.71 -6.67 9.03
CA LYS A 101 -5.75 -5.70 10.12
C LYS A 101 -4.57 -4.75 10.03
N GLN A 102 -4.84 -3.46 10.24
CA GLN A 102 -3.80 -2.45 10.44
C GLN A 102 -3.43 -2.39 11.92
N PHE A 103 -2.13 -2.42 12.22
CA PHE A 103 -1.63 -2.28 13.58
C PHE A 103 -1.01 -0.91 13.77
N VAL A 104 -1.43 -0.21 14.83
CA VAL A 104 -0.91 1.11 15.20
C VAL A 104 -0.22 0.98 16.54
N LEU A 105 1.09 1.24 16.57
CA LEU A 105 1.91 1.29 17.77
C LEU A 105 2.11 2.75 18.15
N GLY A 106 1.76 3.12 19.38
CA GLY A 106 1.82 4.50 19.84
C GLY A 106 1.06 4.69 21.15
N ASP A 107 1.08 5.91 21.66
CA ASP A 107 0.22 6.27 22.79
C ASP A 107 -1.26 6.33 22.37
N ALA A 108 -2.16 6.44 23.36
CA ALA A 108 -3.60 6.45 23.10
C ALA A 108 -4.04 7.60 22.18
N GLU A 109 -3.39 8.76 22.26
CA GLU A 109 -3.71 9.92 21.43
C GLU A 109 -3.25 9.72 19.98
N PHE A 110 -2.07 9.14 19.77
CA PHE A 110 -1.54 8.78 18.46
C PHE A 110 -2.42 7.72 17.80
N ILE A 111 -2.76 6.66 18.54
CA ILE A 111 -3.66 5.60 18.07
C ILE A 111 -5.00 6.22 17.65
N LYS A 112 -5.61 7.05 18.50
CA LYS A 112 -6.86 7.76 18.20
C LYS A 112 -6.73 8.65 16.97
N LYS A 113 -5.63 9.39 16.82
CA LYS A 113 -5.36 10.24 15.66
C LYS A 113 -5.25 9.44 14.37
N ILE A 114 -4.52 8.31 14.37
CA ILE A 114 -4.41 7.44 13.20
C ILE A 114 -5.76 6.81 12.86
N HIS A 115 -6.51 6.36 13.86
CA HIS A 115 -7.88 5.89 13.66
C HIS A 115 -8.77 6.98 13.09
N GLN A 116 -8.69 8.22 13.58
CA GLN A 116 -9.46 9.34 13.05
C GLN A 116 -9.04 9.70 11.61
N ILE A 117 -7.74 9.66 11.26
CA ILE A 117 -7.28 9.86 9.88
C ILE A 117 -7.81 8.76 8.96
N ASN A 118 -7.79 7.51 9.44
CA ASN A 118 -8.34 6.38 8.70
C ASN A 118 -9.86 6.48 8.58
N GLU A 119 -10.58 6.75 9.67
CA GLU A 119 -12.01 6.97 9.69
C GLU A 119 -12.38 8.13 8.79
N ASN A 120 -11.68 9.26 8.81
CA ASN A 120 -11.93 10.40 7.91
C ASN A 120 -11.75 10.05 6.41
N ARG A 121 -10.99 9.00 6.07
CA ARG A 121 -10.96 8.44 4.71
C ARG A 121 -12.18 7.56 4.40
N TYR A 122 -12.85 7.01 5.40
CA TYR A 122 -14.02 6.11 5.29
C TYR A 122 -15.37 6.77 5.65
N THR A 123 -15.40 7.89 6.38
CA THR A 123 -16.61 8.63 6.83
C THR A 123 -17.07 9.70 5.86
N GLN A 124 -16.29 10.03 4.82
CA GLN A 124 -16.90 10.60 3.63
C GLN A 124 -17.79 9.51 3.02
N VAL A 125 -19.04 9.84 2.70
CA VAL A 125 -19.90 8.95 1.90
C VAL A 125 -19.06 8.54 0.69
N LYS A 126 -18.71 7.25 0.61
CA LYS A 126 -17.83 6.75 -0.46
C LYS A 126 -18.36 7.26 -1.78
N ARG A 127 -17.48 7.71 -2.68
CA ARG A 127 -17.96 8.44 -3.85
C ARG A 127 -18.87 7.60 -4.75
N HIS A 128 -18.70 6.28 -4.78
CA HIS A 128 -19.65 5.40 -5.45
C HIS A 128 -21.06 5.37 -4.83
N ILE A 129 -21.19 5.62 -3.53
CA ILE A 129 -22.48 5.74 -2.86
C ILE A 129 -23.09 7.10 -3.18
N SER A 130 -22.33 8.19 -3.04
CA SER A 130 -22.84 9.54 -3.28
C SER A 130 -23.21 9.79 -4.75
N GLU A 131 -22.46 9.20 -5.69
CA GLU A 131 -22.69 9.33 -7.14
C GLU A 131 -23.47 8.14 -7.73
N ASN A 132 -24.01 7.25 -6.88
CA ASN A 132 -24.75 6.05 -7.29
C ASN A 132 -24.02 5.24 -8.40
N MET A 133 -22.70 5.10 -8.25
CA MET A 133 -21.86 4.34 -9.16
C MET A 133 -21.81 2.88 -8.70
N GLN A 134 -22.17 1.96 -9.59
CA GLN A 134 -21.99 0.53 -9.38
C GLN A 134 -20.83 0.02 -10.26
N LEU A 135 -20.18 -1.08 -9.86
CA LEU A 135 -19.08 -1.67 -10.65
C LEU A 135 -19.55 -2.05 -12.05
N GLU A 136 -20.80 -2.48 -12.21
CA GLU A 136 -21.45 -2.76 -13.48
C GLU A 136 -21.65 -1.51 -14.33
N LYS A 137 -22.01 -0.37 -13.71
CA LYS A 137 -22.16 0.92 -14.40
C LYS A 137 -20.79 1.42 -14.88
N LEU A 138 -19.77 1.31 -14.02
CA LEU A 138 -18.39 1.65 -14.36
C LEU A 138 -17.84 0.78 -15.48
N HIS A 139 -18.10 -0.53 -15.45
CA HIS A 139 -17.68 -1.47 -16.49
C HIS A 139 -18.27 -1.08 -17.86
N ARG A 140 -19.57 -0.75 -17.92
CA ARG A 140 -20.19 -0.28 -19.17
C ARG A 140 -19.52 0.99 -19.71
N LYS A 141 -19.33 2.01 -18.86
CA LYS A 141 -18.65 3.26 -19.25
C LYS A 141 -17.24 3.01 -19.82
N ILE A 142 -16.48 2.10 -19.21
CA ILE A 142 -15.13 1.77 -19.68
C ILE A 142 -15.14 0.97 -20.99
N ASN A 143 -16.09 0.05 -21.17
CA ASN A 143 -16.22 -0.67 -22.45
C ASN A 143 -16.60 0.28 -23.58
N GLU A 144 -17.51 1.23 -23.33
CA GLU A 144 -17.89 2.27 -24.29
C GLU A 144 -16.68 3.16 -24.64
N PHE A 145 -15.94 3.61 -23.63
CA PHE A 145 -14.75 4.43 -23.81
C PHE A 145 -13.65 3.75 -24.63
N LEU A 146 -13.43 2.45 -24.40
CA LEU A 146 -12.41 1.66 -25.10
C LEU A 146 -12.92 0.97 -26.37
N CYS A 147 -14.18 1.21 -26.78
CA CYS A 147 -14.83 0.57 -27.92
C CYS A 147 -14.72 -0.98 -27.90
N LEU A 148 -14.88 -1.60 -26.72
CA LEU A 148 -14.79 -3.04 -26.53
C LEU A 148 -16.16 -3.72 -26.76
N GLU A 149 -16.15 -4.94 -27.30
CA GLU A 149 -17.36 -5.78 -27.34
C GLU A 149 -17.81 -6.20 -25.93
N LYS A 150 -19.11 -6.52 -25.78
CA LYS A 150 -19.69 -6.90 -24.47
C LYS A 150 -18.92 -8.07 -23.84
N ASP A 151 -18.62 -7.94 -22.54
CA ASP A 151 -17.95 -8.93 -21.68
C ASP A 151 -16.44 -9.18 -21.90
N GLU A 152 -15.78 -8.38 -22.75
CA GLU A 152 -14.32 -8.48 -22.97
C GLU A 152 -13.50 -8.32 -21.68
N LEU A 153 -13.94 -7.44 -20.77
CA LEU A 153 -13.26 -7.14 -19.50
C LEU A 153 -13.20 -8.35 -18.56
N LEU A 154 -14.16 -9.28 -18.66
CA LEU A 154 -14.22 -10.51 -17.84
C LEU A 154 -13.63 -11.74 -18.56
N SER A 155 -13.33 -11.65 -19.86
CA SER A 155 -12.80 -12.76 -20.67
C SER A 155 -11.32 -13.08 -20.36
N GLN A 156 -10.97 -14.36 -20.20
CA GLN A 156 -9.56 -14.74 -19.94
C GLN A 156 -8.71 -14.63 -21.22
N GLY A 157 -7.63 -13.84 -21.20
CA GLY A 157 -6.68 -13.75 -22.32
C GLY A 157 -5.61 -12.67 -22.14
N ARG A 158 -4.40 -12.89 -22.66
CA ARG A 158 -3.27 -11.94 -22.65
C ARG A 158 -3.23 -11.07 -23.92
N GLN A 159 -4.35 -10.45 -24.28
CA GLN A 159 -4.34 -9.41 -25.31
C GLN A 159 -4.16 -8.04 -24.64
N ASN A 160 -3.22 -7.24 -25.17
CA ASN A 160 -2.75 -5.99 -24.56
C ASN A 160 -3.90 -5.04 -24.18
N VAL A 161 -4.91 -4.91 -25.03
CA VAL A 161 -6.06 -4.00 -24.82
C VAL A 161 -6.91 -4.42 -23.61
N LYS A 162 -7.11 -5.73 -23.38
CA LYS A 162 -7.92 -6.25 -22.26
C LYS A 162 -7.22 -6.07 -20.90
N SER A 163 -5.90 -6.20 -20.88
CA SER A 163 -5.11 -5.94 -19.67
C SER A 163 -5.20 -4.46 -19.32
N THR A 164 -5.03 -3.57 -20.31
CA THR A 164 -5.18 -2.12 -20.12
C THR A 164 -6.58 -1.75 -19.65
N ALA A 165 -7.63 -2.38 -20.17
CA ALA A 165 -9.01 -2.14 -19.73
C ALA A 165 -9.23 -2.51 -18.25
N ARG A 166 -8.70 -3.65 -17.79
CA ARG A 166 -8.76 -4.04 -16.37
C ARG A 166 -7.95 -3.14 -15.46
N GLU A 167 -6.82 -2.68 -15.95
CA GLU A 167 -5.92 -1.74 -15.27
C GLU A 167 -6.62 -0.39 -15.07
N LEU A 168 -7.21 0.14 -16.14
CA LEU A 168 -8.02 1.34 -16.13
C LEU A 168 -9.22 1.19 -15.18
N PHE A 169 -9.96 0.08 -15.27
CA PHE A 169 -11.09 -0.23 -14.40
C PHE A 169 -10.68 -0.26 -12.93
N ALA A 170 -9.63 -1.00 -12.59
CA ALA A 170 -9.14 -1.10 -11.23
C ALA A 170 -8.68 0.25 -10.68
N HIS A 171 -8.02 1.06 -11.51
CA HIS A 171 -7.59 2.39 -11.13
C HIS A 171 -8.78 3.33 -10.86
N ILE A 172 -9.71 3.47 -11.80
CA ILE A 172 -10.87 4.35 -11.63
C ILE A 172 -11.74 3.89 -10.45
N ALA A 173 -12.04 2.60 -10.36
CA ALA A 173 -12.88 2.06 -9.28
C ALA A 173 -12.33 2.42 -7.90
N THR A 174 -11.01 2.29 -7.72
CA THR A 174 -10.37 2.50 -6.41
C THR A 174 -10.02 3.96 -6.14
N LYS A 175 -9.56 4.71 -7.14
CA LYS A 175 -9.05 6.09 -6.97
C LYS A 175 -10.12 7.16 -7.14
N ARG A 176 -11.10 6.94 -8.03
CA ARG A 176 -12.18 7.91 -8.27
C ARG A 176 -13.42 7.59 -7.45
N PHE A 177 -13.78 6.31 -7.31
CA PHE A 177 -15.06 5.89 -6.73
C PHE A 177 -14.95 5.19 -5.36
N ASP A 178 -13.75 5.10 -4.79
CA ASP A 178 -13.51 4.55 -3.44
C ASP A 178 -13.99 3.10 -3.24
N PHE A 179 -14.05 2.31 -4.32
CA PHE A 179 -14.21 0.86 -4.18
C PHE A 179 -12.96 0.26 -3.55
N THR A 180 -13.14 -0.72 -2.67
CA THR A 180 -12.03 -1.46 -2.07
C THR A 180 -11.42 -2.43 -3.08
N ASN A 181 -10.13 -2.74 -2.93
CA ASN A 181 -9.48 -3.77 -3.76
C ASN A 181 -10.21 -5.12 -3.68
N ALA A 182 -10.85 -5.43 -2.55
CA ALA A 182 -11.62 -6.66 -2.37
C ALA A 182 -12.92 -6.68 -3.20
N GLU A 183 -13.64 -5.55 -3.28
CA GLU A 183 -14.82 -5.40 -4.14
C GLU A 183 -14.45 -5.54 -5.62
N VAL A 184 -13.39 -4.85 -6.04
CA VAL A 184 -12.87 -4.90 -7.41
C VAL A 184 -12.36 -6.31 -7.77
N ALA A 185 -11.62 -6.96 -6.86
CA ALA A 185 -11.09 -8.32 -7.06
C ALA A 185 -12.23 -9.33 -7.24
N ARG A 186 -13.28 -9.23 -6.42
CA ARG A 186 -14.47 -10.07 -6.53
C ARG A 186 -15.17 -9.88 -7.87
N TYR A 187 -15.32 -8.63 -8.32
CA TYR A 187 -15.94 -8.30 -9.59
C TYR A 187 -15.16 -8.85 -10.80
N LEU A 188 -13.84 -8.63 -10.81
CA LEU A 188 -12.95 -9.08 -11.88
C LEU A 188 -12.58 -10.58 -11.81
N ARG A 189 -13.00 -11.28 -10.75
CA ARG A 189 -12.66 -12.69 -10.48
C ARG A 189 -11.15 -12.94 -10.40
N VAL A 190 -10.44 -12.05 -9.71
CA VAL A 190 -8.98 -12.13 -9.47
C VAL A 190 -8.66 -12.00 -7.98
N CYS A 191 -7.39 -12.18 -7.60
CA CYS A 191 -6.94 -11.95 -6.23
C CYS A 191 -6.65 -10.46 -5.94
N ASN A 192 -6.71 -10.05 -4.66
CA ASN A 192 -6.41 -8.67 -4.24
C ASN A 192 -5.04 -8.17 -4.73
N SER A 193 -4.02 -9.05 -4.74
CA SER A 193 -2.67 -8.69 -5.22
C SER A 193 -2.60 -8.50 -6.73
N ALA A 194 -3.53 -9.06 -7.51
CA ALA A 194 -3.66 -8.75 -8.93
C ALA A 194 -4.21 -7.34 -9.15
N VAL A 195 -5.22 -6.93 -8.36
CA VAL A 195 -5.78 -5.58 -8.41
C VAL A 195 -4.73 -4.53 -8.04
N SER A 196 -3.96 -4.74 -6.97
CA SER A 196 -2.87 -3.83 -6.61
C SER A 196 -1.85 -3.66 -7.74
N ARG A 197 -1.44 -4.75 -8.39
CA ARG A 197 -0.51 -4.69 -9.54
C ARG A 197 -1.13 -3.98 -10.74
N MET A 198 -2.42 -4.15 -11.00
CA MET A 198 -3.13 -3.46 -12.07
C MET A 198 -3.11 -1.95 -11.87
N ILE A 199 -3.41 -1.48 -10.66
CA ILE A 199 -3.39 -0.05 -10.31
C ILE A 199 -1.98 0.52 -10.51
N SER A 200 -0.95 -0.13 -9.97
CA SER A 200 0.43 0.34 -10.11
C SER A 200 0.93 0.37 -11.56
N ARG A 201 0.53 -0.59 -12.39
CA ARG A 201 0.87 -0.57 -13.82
C ARG A 201 0.19 0.58 -14.55
N PHE A 202 -1.08 0.81 -14.25
CA PHE A 202 -1.83 1.90 -14.87
C PHE A 202 -1.29 3.29 -14.48
N GLU A 203 -0.88 3.46 -13.23
CA GLU A 203 -0.25 4.70 -12.74
C GLU A 203 1.05 5.04 -13.50
N ASN A 204 1.78 4.04 -13.99
CA ASN A 204 2.96 4.27 -14.85
C ASN A 204 2.59 4.61 -16.31
N ILE A 205 1.34 4.39 -16.74
CA ILE A 205 0.84 4.68 -18.09
C ILE A 205 0.19 6.07 -18.14
N ILE A 206 -0.51 6.49 -17.08
CA ILE A 206 -1.29 7.75 -17.02
C ILE A 206 -0.44 9.03 -16.90
N GLU A 207 0.89 8.94 -17.04
CA GLU A 207 1.75 10.14 -17.04
C GLU A 207 1.49 11.08 -18.23
N GLU A 208 0.73 10.63 -19.23
CA GLU A 208 0.34 11.46 -20.37
C GLU A 208 -0.87 12.36 -20.05
N GLU A 209 -0.67 13.68 -20.11
CA GLU A 209 -1.67 14.68 -19.69
C GLU A 209 -3.02 14.59 -20.43
N TYR A 210 -3.03 14.10 -21.67
CA TYR A 210 -4.28 13.92 -22.42
C TYR A 210 -5.18 12.81 -21.83
N LEU A 211 -4.59 11.74 -21.30
CA LEU A 211 -5.34 10.62 -20.69
C LEU A 211 -6.06 11.08 -19.43
N LYS A 212 -5.46 11.99 -18.65
CA LYS A 212 -6.10 12.56 -17.45
C LYS A 212 -7.32 13.38 -17.82
N THR A 213 -7.18 14.29 -18.79
CA THR A 213 -8.27 15.15 -19.27
C THR A 213 -9.44 14.32 -19.81
N GLU A 214 -9.14 13.28 -20.59
CA GLU A 214 -10.18 12.41 -21.18
C GLU A 214 -10.94 11.63 -20.09
N LEU A 215 -10.24 11.17 -19.05
CA LEU A 215 -10.85 10.50 -17.90
C LEU A 215 -11.68 11.46 -17.05
N GLU A 216 -11.23 12.70 -16.86
CA GLU A 216 -12.03 13.73 -16.19
C GLU A 216 -13.32 14.04 -16.96
N LEU A 217 -13.26 14.11 -18.30
CA LEU A 217 -14.41 14.29 -19.17
C LEU A 217 -15.39 13.10 -19.11
N LEU A 218 -14.89 11.86 -19.06
CA LEU A 218 -15.72 10.65 -18.97
C LEU A 218 -16.60 10.61 -17.71
N PHE A 219 -16.18 11.31 -16.65
CA PHE A 219 -16.83 11.28 -15.34
C PHE A 219 -17.33 12.65 -14.84
N SER A 220 -17.36 13.69 -15.69
CA SER A 220 -17.87 15.02 -15.35
C SER A 220 -19.35 15.25 -15.67
N GLY A 221 -20.03 14.29 -16.30
CA GLY A 221 -21.38 14.47 -16.87
C GLY A 221 -22.58 13.88 -16.12
N ASP A 222 -22.43 13.27 -14.94
CA ASP A 222 -23.56 12.60 -14.24
C ASP A 222 -24.21 13.50 -13.16
N GLU A 223 -24.35 14.82 -13.39
CA GLU A 223 -25.32 15.66 -12.65
C GLU A 223 -26.72 15.52 -13.29
N GLU A 224 -27.28 14.31 -13.36
CA GLU A 224 -28.69 14.14 -13.69
C GLU A 224 -29.53 14.34 -12.41
N SER A 225 -30.05 15.56 -12.30
CA SER A 225 -31.27 16.00 -11.60
C SER A 225 -31.85 15.03 -10.57
N ILE A 226 -31.70 15.38 -9.29
CA ILE A 226 -32.53 14.85 -8.20
C ILE A 226 -34.00 15.21 -8.53
N PRO A 227 -34.91 14.25 -8.73
CA PRO A 227 -36.33 14.57 -8.90
C PRO A 227 -36.86 15.14 -7.58
N THR A 228 -37.51 16.30 -7.69
CA THR A 228 -38.14 17.07 -6.62
C THR A 228 -39.20 16.30 -5.85
#